data_AF-A0A5C5ZEF1-F1
#
_entry.id   AF-A0A5C5ZEF1-F1
#
_cell.length_a   1.000
_cell.length_b   1.000
_cell.length_c   1.000
_cell.angle_alpha   90.00
_cell.angle_beta   90.00
_cell.angle_gamma   90.00
#
_symmetry.space_group_name_H-M   'P 1'
#
loop_
_entity.id
_entity.type
_entity.pdbx_description
1 polymer ?
#
loop_
_entity_poly.entity_id
_entity_poly.type
_entity_poly.pdbx_seq_one_letter_code
_entity_poly.pdbx_strand_id
1 'polypeptide(L)'
;MTTAPKLCSICPAVVLAIVAAFPTTLTAQPTARTSELQSLVGRAAQHLQLRSESHRSNESTYQANRELLQQTLDAWNASARTDQDADAMEQWLKGVIRGSMLGGRGALPSPPEFLPPQVAPVAEVVAAEPAPAEPASPIAYDPAPSNPLPVEPPTFAADPIEVVAPERKSPDQPEPEYAAQPEPAAFSAPEPTAPTDAWADHPAAQKLDWSDPFADDGARVAQQGVSGGSKRFKPVSRSQAVKIDLLELSTRVAGYNSRLRELEGLLVGAKELSAFRLAAIVRDLDELNDQRNFLQLYLAGLSPEEADVGPRLQSAATLQRLIGRAVARRSDQLADMNGGRVEAESAILSALDRKLDEFDVE
;
A
#
# COMPACT_ATOMS: atom_id res chain seq x y z
N MET A 1 -58.74 41.13 -12.83
CA MET A 1 -59.08 39.84 -13.46
C MET A 1 -58.09 38.82 -12.96
N THR A 2 -58.65 37.85 -12.26
CA THR A 2 -58.05 36.88 -11.34
C THR A 2 -57.98 35.52 -12.03
N THR A 3 -56.83 34.85 -11.99
CA THR A 3 -56.76 33.39 -12.16
C THR A 3 -55.62 32.82 -11.34
N ALA A 4 -55.98 32.18 -10.23
CA ALA A 4 -55.11 31.37 -9.38
C ALA A 4 -55.02 29.94 -9.93
N PRO A 5 -53.86 29.25 -9.81
CA PRO A 5 -53.76 27.83 -10.15
C PRO A 5 -54.22 26.93 -8.98
N LYS A 6 -54.90 25.86 -9.37
CA LYS A 6 -55.57 24.85 -8.53
C LYS A 6 -54.56 23.95 -7.80
N LEU A 7 -54.76 23.79 -6.50
CA LEU A 7 -54.14 22.75 -5.67
C LEU A 7 -54.76 21.39 -6.00
N CYS A 8 -53.92 20.46 -6.46
CA CYS A 8 -54.31 19.07 -6.71
C CYS A 8 -54.09 18.26 -5.43
N SER A 9 -55.18 17.68 -4.91
CA SER A 9 -55.23 16.77 -3.78
C SER A 9 -54.55 15.45 -4.13
N ILE A 10 -53.45 15.12 -3.46
CA ILE A 10 -52.74 13.84 -3.57
C ILE A 10 -52.99 13.05 -2.28
N CYS A 11 -53.46 11.82 -2.46
CA CYS A 11 -53.87 10.86 -1.45
C CYS A 11 -52.74 10.49 -0.47
N PRO A 12 -53.02 10.30 0.84
CA PRO A 12 -52.07 9.68 1.75
C PRO A 12 -52.11 8.16 1.56
N ALA A 13 -51.11 7.61 0.86
CA ALA A 13 -50.81 6.18 0.93
C ALA A 13 -50.08 5.92 2.25
N VAL A 14 -50.76 5.22 3.15
CA VAL A 14 -50.21 4.69 4.40
C VAL A 14 -49.18 3.62 4.05
N VAL A 15 -47.90 3.99 4.06
CA VAL A 15 -46.78 3.04 4.01
C VAL A 15 -46.48 2.62 5.44
N LEU A 16 -46.86 1.39 5.75
CA LEU A 16 -46.52 0.71 6.99
C LEU A 16 -45.00 0.50 7.03
N ALA A 17 -44.28 1.39 7.71
CA ALA A 17 -42.84 1.26 7.94
C ALA A 17 -42.60 0.14 8.96
N ILE A 18 -42.26 -1.05 8.46
CA ILE A 18 -41.63 -2.10 9.26
C ILE A 18 -40.24 -1.56 9.62
N VAL A 19 -40.09 -1.04 10.84
CA VAL A 19 -38.80 -0.70 11.43
C VAL A 19 -38.09 -2.01 11.72
N ALA A 20 -37.41 -2.55 10.71
CA ALA A 20 -36.34 -3.51 10.94
C ALA A 20 -35.26 -2.75 11.73
N ALA A 21 -35.11 -3.10 13.00
CA ALA A 21 -34.03 -2.65 13.86
C ALA A 21 -32.73 -3.23 13.30
N PHE A 22 -32.19 -2.60 12.25
CA PHE A 22 -30.81 -2.82 11.86
C PHE A 22 -29.95 -2.37 13.03
N PRO A 23 -29.03 -3.22 13.53
CA PRO A 23 -28.05 -2.76 14.50
C PRO A 23 -27.26 -1.64 13.83
N THR A 24 -27.52 -0.40 14.25
CA THR A 24 -26.66 0.74 13.92
C THR A 24 -25.30 0.44 14.53
N THR A 25 -24.43 -0.17 13.74
CA THR A 25 -23.00 -0.13 13.98
C THR A 25 -22.63 1.34 13.96
N LEU A 26 -22.39 1.92 15.13
CA LEU A 26 -21.76 3.24 15.21
C LEU A 26 -20.41 3.09 14.50
N THR A 27 -20.34 3.53 13.25
CA THR A 27 -19.08 3.71 12.55
C THR A 27 -18.34 4.81 13.29
N ALA A 28 -17.41 4.42 14.17
CA ALA A 28 -16.54 5.33 14.88
C ALA A 28 -15.87 6.24 13.82
N GLN A 29 -16.13 7.54 13.91
CA GLN A 29 -15.54 8.49 12.96
C GLN A 29 -14.01 8.44 13.06
N PRO A 30 -13.30 8.48 11.92
CA PRO A 30 -11.84 8.53 11.92
C PRO A 30 -11.38 9.77 12.68
N THR A 31 -10.69 9.56 13.79
CA THR A 31 -10.10 10.65 14.57
C THR A 31 -8.84 11.16 13.87
N ALA A 32 -8.44 12.42 14.09
CA ALA A 32 -7.22 12.97 13.48
C ALA A 32 -5.98 12.07 13.66
N ARG A 33 -5.92 11.37 14.81
CA ARG A 33 -4.88 10.39 15.15
C ARG A 33 -4.82 9.21 14.18
N THR A 34 -5.95 8.73 13.66
CA THR A 34 -5.98 7.64 12.67
C THR A 34 -5.32 8.05 11.36
N SER A 35 -5.44 9.31 10.95
CA SER A 35 -4.80 9.83 9.74
C SER A 35 -3.27 9.93 9.89
N GLU A 36 -2.78 10.29 11.07
CA GLU A 36 -1.34 10.32 11.38
C GLU A 36 -0.75 8.91 11.37
N LEU A 37 -1.45 7.93 11.95
CA LEU A 37 -1.06 6.53 11.90
C LEU A 37 -1.02 6.00 10.46
N GLN A 38 -2.00 6.32 9.62
CA GLN A 38 -1.99 5.95 8.20
C GLN A 38 -0.77 6.54 7.46
N SER A 39 -0.43 7.80 7.73
CA SER A 39 0.78 8.43 7.20
C SER A 39 2.07 7.70 7.65
N LEU A 40 2.11 7.23 8.91
CA LEU A 40 3.25 6.47 9.43
C LEU A 40 3.36 5.07 8.82
N VAL A 41 2.23 4.38 8.60
CA VAL A 41 2.20 3.08 7.92
C VAL A 41 2.73 3.22 6.49
N GLY A 42 2.27 4.23 5.74
CA GLY A 42 2.77 4.51 4.40
C GLY A 42 4.28 4.79 4.37
N ARG A 43 4.79 5.59 5.31
CA ARG A 43 6.24 5.84 5.46
C ARG A 43 7.03 4.59 5.82
N ALA A 44 6.51 3.76 6.73
CA ALA A 44 7.17 2.51 7.12
C ALA A 44 7.29 1.54 5.93
N ALA A 45 6.22 1.38 5.14
CA ALA A 45 6.21 0.57 3.93
C ALA A 45 7.24 1.08 2.89
N GLN A 46 7.25 2.40 2.64
CA GLN A 46 8.21 3.02 1.72
C GLN A 46 9.67 2.78 2.15
N HIS A 47 9.97 2.91 3.45
CA HIS A 47 11.32 2.67 3.96
C HIS A 47 11.75 1.20 3.86
N LEU A 48 10.83 0.25 4.06
CA LEU A 48 11.10 -1.18 3.85
C LEU A 48 11.41 -1.48 2.38
N GLN A 49 10.69 -0.86 1.44
CA GLN A 49 10.94 -0.98 0.01
C GLN A 49 12.28 -0.37 -0.41
N LEU A 50 12.60 0.86 0.03
CA LEU A 50 13.90 1.48 -0.24
C LEU A 50 15.07 0.62 0.29
N ARG A 51 14.87 -0.05 1.43
CA ARG A 51 15.86 -0.97 1.98
C ARG A 51 16.03 -2.23 1.11
N SER A 52 14.96 -2.82 0.58
CA SER A 52 15.07 -3.99 -0.30
C SER A 52 15.80 -3.65 -1.60
N GLU A 53 15.52 -2.49 -2.18
CA GLU A 53 16.21 -2.00 -3.39
C GLU A 53 17.73 -1.86 -3.16
N SER A 54 18.13 -1.37 -1.98
CA SER A 54 19.54 -1.22 -1.61
C SER A 54 20.25 -2.56 -1.34
N HIS A 55 19.50 -3.57 -0.88
CA HIS A 55 20.02 -4.88 -0.47
C HIS A 55 19.41 -6.00 -1.31
N ARG A 56 19.70 -5.97 -2.62
CA ARG A 56 19.24 -6.98 -3.59
C ARG A 56 19.50 -8.44 -3.19
N SER A 57 20.42 -8.71 -2.25
CA SER A 57 20.73 -10.05 -1.76
C SER A 57 19.81 -10.56 -0.64
N ASN A 58 18.98 -9.72 -0.03
CA ASN A 58 18.26 -10.04 1.22
C ASN A 58 16.73 -10.04 1.05
N GLU A 59 16.25 -10.58 -0.07
CA GLU A 59 14.82 -10.69 -0.38
C GLU A 59 14.02 -11.41 0.73
N SER A 60 14.58 -12.47 1.33
CA SER A 60 13.93 -13.20 2.43
C SER A 60 13.71 -12.35 3.67
N THR A 61 14.68 -11.48 4.02
CA THR A 61 14.54 -10.57 5.16
C THR A 61 13.50 -9.49 4.88
N TYR A 62 13.44 -9.00 3.63
CA TYR A 62 12.41 -8.06 3.22
C TYR A 62 11.01 -8.68 3.32
N GLN A 63 10.82 -9.89 2.81
CA GLN A 63 9.54 -10.60 2.90
C GLN A 63 9.11 -10.83 4.35
N ALA A 64 10.01 -11.33 5.21
CA ALA A 64 9.72 -11.52 6.64
C ALA A 64 9.33 -10.20 7.34
N ASN A 65 10.02 -9.09 7.02
CA ASN A 65 9.70 -7.78 7.57
C ASN A 65 8.33 -7.25 7.08
N ARG A 66 7.98 -7.53 5.83
CA ARG A 66 6.69 -7.16 5.25
C ARG A 66 5.55 -7.98 5.86
N GLU A 67 5.74 -9.28 6.05
CA GLU A 67 4.80 -10.16 6.74
C GLU A 67 4.58 -9.70 8.19
N LEU A 68 5.65 -9.32 8.90
CA LEU A 68 5.57 -8.79 10.26
C LEU A 68 4.73 -7.50 10.31
N LEU A 69 4.91 -6.60 9.33
CA LEU A 69 4.11 -5.38 9.21
C LEU A 69 2.63 -5.69 8.96
N GLN A 70 2.34 -6.61 8.03
CA GLN A 70 0.97 -7.03 7.75
C GLN A 70 0.31 -7.66 8.98
N GLN A 71 0.99 -8.59 9.66
CA GLN A 71 0.50 -9.26 10.85
C GLN A 71 0.19 -8.25 11.98
N THR A 72 1.04 -7.24 12.15
CA THR A 72 0.83 -6.19 13.16
C THR A 72 -0.38 -5.31 12.81
N LEU A 73 -0.58 -5.00 11.53
CA LEU A 73 -1.77 -4.28 11.05
C LEU A 73 -3.05 -5.10 11.25
N ASP A 74 -3.01 -6.40 11.03
CA ASP A 74 -4.15 -7.29 11.24
C ASP A 74 -4.50 -7.38 12.74
N ALA A 75 -3.48 -7.52 13.61
CA ALA A 75 -3.66 -7.51 15.06
C ALA A 75 -4.22 -6.16 15.56
N TRP A 76 -3.73 -5.04 15.03
CA TRP A 76 -4.26 -3.71 15.30
C TRP A 76 -5.73 -3.58 14.88
N ASN A 77 -6.06 -4.06 13.69
CA ASN A 77 -7.41 -4.00 13.15
C ASN A 77 -8.40 -4.83 13.97
N ALA A 78 -7.94 -5.93 14.55
CA ALA A 78 -8.71 -6.79 15.45
C ALA A 78 -8.81 -6.26 16.88
N SER A 79 -7.97 -5.29 17.30
CA SER A 79 -7.94 -4.76 18.66
C SER A 79 -9.13 -3.85 19.01
N ALA A 80 -9.26 -3.51 20.30
CA ALA A 80 -10.16 -2.46 20.77
C ALA A 80 -9.82 -1.05 20.22
N ARG A 81 -8.62 -0.85 19.63
CA ARG A 81 -8.11 0.42 19.11
C ARG A 81 -8.19 1.55 20.15
N THR A 82 -7.79 1.23 21.37
CA THR A 82 -7.72 2.22 22.45
C THR A 82 -6.63 3.25 22.16
N ASP A 83 -6.63 4.39 22.86
CA ASP A 83 -5.56 5.38 22.76
C ASP A 83 -4.18 4.79 23.13
N GLN A 84 -4.17 3.84 24.09
CA GLN A 84 -2.96 3.13 24.49
C GLN A 84 -2.44 2.23 23.36
N ASP A 85 -3.33 1.50 22.69
CA ASP A 85 -2.96 0.71 21.53
C ASP A 85 -2.38 1.65 20.46
N ALA A 86 -3.00 2.82 20.23
CA ALA A 86 -2.58 3.77 19.20
C ALA A 86 -1.15 4.30 19.46
N ASP A 87 -0.83 4.61 20.72
CA ASP A 87 0.53 4.97 21.14
C ASP A 87 1.53 3.84 20.89
N ALA A 88 1.16 2.60 21.21
CA ALA A 88 2.01 1.44 21.00
C ALA A 88 2.30 1.22 19.50
N MET A 89 1.27 1.33 18.66
CA MET A 89 1.40 1.25 17.20
C MET A 89 2.27 2.37 16.65
N GLU A 90 2.06 3.61 17.10
CA GLU A 90 2.84 4.77 16.66
C GLU A 90 4.33 4.61 17.00
N GLN A 91 4.64 4.21 18.23
CA GLN A 91 6.01 3.97 18.67
C GLN A 91 6.68 2.83 17.91
N TRP A 92 5.93 1.75 17.68
CA TRP A 92 6.42 0.61 16.91
C TRP A 92 6.72 1.00 15.45
N LEU A 93 5.81 1.71 14.76
CA LEU A 93 6.04 2.21 13.40
C LEU A 93 7.24 3.16 13.31
N LYS A 94 7.42 4.05 14.28
CA LYS A 94 8.62 4.90 14.38
C LYS A 94 9.89 4.07 14.53
N GLY A 95 9.84 2.99 15.30
CA GLY A 95 10.92 2.02 15.44
C GLY A 95 11.24 1.29 14.14
N VAL A 96 10.21 0.85 13.39
CA VAL A 96 10.35 0.22 12.07
C VAL A 96 11.01 1.17 11.08
N ILE A 97 10.56 2.42 11.00
CA ILE A 97 11.14 3.44 10.12
C ILE A 97 12.62 3.65 10.47
N ARG A 98 12.95 3.85 11.75
CA ARG A 98 14.34 4.05 12.20
C ARG A 98 15.22 2.83 11.92
N GLY A 99 14.69 1.62 12.15
CA GLY A 99 15.39 0.37 11.87
C GLY A 99 15.60 0.12 10.37
N SER A 100 14.76 0.69 9.52
CA SER A 100 14.78 0.51 8.05
C SER A 100 15.57 1.57 7.29
N MET A 101 16.02 2.63 7.94
CA MET A 101 16.88 3.64 7.32
C MET A 101 18.23 3.06 6.86
N LEU A 102 18.83 3.65 5.83
CA LEU A 102 20.18 3.30 5.34
C LEU A 102 21.20 3.47 6.47
N GLY A 103 21.89 2.37 6.82
CA GLY A 103 22.82 2.32 7.97
C GLY A 103 22.18 1.80 9.26
N GLY A 104 20.85 1.66 9.31
CA GLY A 104 20.12 0.98 10.36
C GLY A 104 20.42 -0.52 10.34
N ARG A 105 21.41 -0.95 11.14
CA ARG A 105 21.72 -2.38 11.33
C ARG A 105 20.81 -3.07 12.35
N GLY A 106 19.81 -2.36 12.89
CA GLY A 106 18.88 -2.91 13.87
C GLY A 106 17.94 -3.92 13.24
N ALA A 107 17.67 -5.01 13.96
CA ALA A 107 16.47 -5.81 13.74
C ALA A 107 15.23 -4.93 13.91
N LEU A 108 14.14 -5.26 13.22
CA LEU A 108 12.87 -4.57 13.46
C LEU A 108 12.42 -4.78 14.91
N PRO A 109 11.76 -3.79 15.53
CA PRO A 109 11.18 -3.96 16.85
C PRO A 109 10.10 -5.07 16.82
N SER A 110 10.01 -5.86 17.89
CA SER A 110 8.94 -6.85 18.04
C SER A 110 7.56 -6.18 18.01
N PRO A 111 6.54 -6.80 17.40
CA PRO A 111 5.18 -6.29 17.37
C PRO A 111 4.65 -6.00 18.79
N PRO A 112 3.93 -4.89 19.01
CA PRO A 112 3.26 -4.63 20.27
C PRO A 112 2.08 -5.60 20.47
N GLU A 113 1.77 -5.92 21.71
CA GLU A 113 0.54 -6.63 22.08
C GLU A 113 -0.61 -5.63 22.20
N PHE A 114 -1.70 -5.86 21.46
CA PHE A 114 -2.89 -5.02 21.51
C PHE A 114 -3.97 -5.63 22.38
N LEU A 115 -4.77 -4.78 23.03
CA LEU A 115 -5.89 -5.24 23.85
C LEU A 115 -7.00 -5.82 22.96
N PRO A 116 -7.51 -7.03 23.25
CA PRO A 116 -8.63 -7.58 22.52
C PRO A 116 -9.88 -6.72 22.73
N PRO A 117 -10.80 -6.68 21.75
CA PRO A 117 -12.02 -5.91 21.85
C PRO A 117 -12.80 -6.40 23.07
N GLN A 118 -12.99 -5.51 24.04
CA GLN A 118 -13.79 -5.82 25.22
C GLN A 118 -15.23 -5.95 24.76
N VAL A 119 -15.64 -7.19 24.46
CA VAL A 119 -17.04 -7.52 24.20
C VAL A 119 -17.76 -7.16 25.49
N ALA A 120 -18.45 -6.02 25.48
CA ALA A 120 -19.31 -5.64 26.58
C ALA A 120 -20.18 -6.86 26.88
N PRO A 121 -20.21 -7.37 28.12
CA PRO A 121 -21.05 -8.51 28.44
C PRO A 121 -22.45 -8.11 27.99
N VAL A 122 -22.97 -8.82 26.98
CA VAL A 122 -24.32 -8.61 26.48
C VAL A 122 -25.17 -8.71 27.72
N ALA A 123 -25.69 -7.57 28.18
CA ALA A 123 -26.55 -7.52 29.33
C ALA A 123 -27.64 -8.54 29.04
N GLU A 124 -27.61 -9.64 29.79
CA GLU A 124 -28.58 -10.70 29.71
C GLU A 124 -29.92 -10.00 29.74
N VAL A 125 -30.61 -10.00 28.59
CA VAL A 125 -31.91 -9.36 28.45
C VAL A 125 -32.79 -10.12 29.42
N VAL A 126 -32.93 -9.58 30.63
CA VAL A 126 -33.85 -10.07 31.64
C VAL A 126 -35.18 -10.14 30.92
N ALA A 127 -35.60 -11.37 30.62
CA ALA A 127 -36.83 -11.65 29.94
C ALA A 127 -37.92 -10.88 30.65
N ALA A 128 -38.56 -9.97 29.91
CA ALA A 128 -39.70 -9.23 30.41
C ALA A 128 -40.72 -10.22 30.97
N GLU A 129 -40.94 -10.12 32.27
CA GLU A 129 -41.92 -10.87 33.05
C GLU A 129 -43.28 -10.84 32.32
N PRO A 130 -43.80 -12.00 31.88
CA PRO A 130 -45.13 -12.05 31.28
C PRO A 130 -46.18 -11.74 32.36
N ALA A 131 -47.09 -10.83 32.02
CA ALA A 131 -48.24 -10.45 32.83
C ALA A 131 -49.07 -11.68 33.31
N PRO A 132 -49.70 -11.60 34.49
CA PRO A 132 -50.25 -12.76 35.18
C PRO A 132 -51.54 -13.27 34.54
N ALA A 133 -51.57 -14.57 34.23
CA ALA A 133 -52.80 -15.33 34.01
C ALA A 133 -52.82 -16.55 34.93
N GLU A 134 -54.00 -16.75 35.50
CA GLU A 134 -54.41 -17.65 36.58
C GLU A 134 -54.24 -19.17 36.34
N PRO A 135 -54.44 -20.02 37.37
CA PRO A 135 -53.67 -21.23 37.61
C PRO A 135 -54.34 -22.53 37.15
N ALA A 136 -53.52 -23.52 36.80
CA ALA A 136 -53.90 -24.94 36.83
C ALA A 136 -52.73 -25.77 37.39
N SER A 137 -53.01 -26.38 38.55
CA SER A 137 -52.18 -27.25 39.38
C SER A 137 -51.93 -28.65 38.73
N PRO A 138 -51.45 -29.66 39.46
CA PRO A 138 -50.07 -29.91 39.87
C PRO A 138 -49.61 -31.35 39.50
N ILE A 139 -48.32 -31.59 39.24
CA ILE A 139 -47.78 -32.96 39.34
C ILE A 139 -46.46 -32.92 40.11
N ALA A 140 -46.46 -33.74 41.16
CA ALA A 140 -45.45 -33.92 42.18
C ALA A 140 -44.40 -34.99 41.80
N TYR A 141 -43.40 -35.10 42.69
CA TYR A 141 -42.28 -36.06 42.81
C TYR A 141 -40.99 -35.67 42.07
N ASP A 142 -39.79 -35.71 42.67
CA ASP A 142 -39.28 -35.89 44.06
C ASP A 142 -37.76 -35.55 44.00
N PRO A 143 -37.05 -35.30 45.12
CA PRO A 143 -35.72 -34.69 45.15
C PRO A 143 -34.59 -35.72 45.18
N ALA A 144 -33.40 -35.33 44.73
CA ALA A 144 -32.15 -35.84 45.30
C ALA A 144 -31.00 -34.82 45.17
N PRO A 145 -30.16 -34.65 46.21
CA PRO A 145 -29.10 -33.66 46.27
C PRO A 145 -27.73 -34.26 45.89
N SER A 146 -26.83 -33.46 45.29
CA SER A 146 -25.36 -33.64 45.33
C SER A 146 -24.70 -32.41 44.66
N ASN A 147 -24.23 -31.45 45.44
CA ASN A 147 -22.85 -31.27 45.92
C ASN A 147 -21.94 -30.55 44.89
N PRO A 148 -21.39 -29.36 45.21
CA PRO A 148 -20.48 -28.64 44.34
C PRO A 148 -19.03 -29.08 44.57
N LEU A 149 -18.25 -29.24 43.50
CA LEU A 149 -16.78 -29.27 43.58
C LEU A 149 -16.19 -28.12 42.75
N PRO A 150 -15.17 -27.42 43.26
CA PRO A 150 -14.43 -26.40 42.54
C PRO A 150 -13.32 -27.04 41.70
N VAL A 151 -13.16 -26.58 40.46
CA VAL A 151 -12.05 -27.00 39.58
C VAL A 151 -10.99 -25.90 39.59
N GLU A 152 -9.81 -26.24 40.09
CA GLU A 152 -8.56 -25.48 40.00
C GLU A 152 -7.98 -25.53 38.57
N PRO A 153 -7.23 -24.51 38.12
CA PRO A 153 -6.58 -24.50 36.82
C PRO A 153 -5.28 -25.34 36.78
N PRO A 154 -4.97 -26.02 35.66
CA PRO A 154 -3.73 -26.78 35.55
C PRO A 154 -2.52 -25.86 35.35
N THR A 155 -1.53 -26.09 36.21
CA THR A 155 -0.15 -25.64 36.06
C THR A 155 0.54 -26.59 35.09
N PHE A 156 0.95 -26.13 33.90
CA PHE A 156 1.85 -26.90 33.05
C PHE A 156 3.29 -26.42 33.27
N ALA A 157 4.05 -27.31 33.90
CA ALA A 157 5.49 -27.25 34.05
C ALA A 157 6.16 -27.42 32.67
N ALA A 158 7.25 -26.68 32.51
CA ALA A 158 8.17 -26.76 31.40
C ALA A 158 8.88 -28.12 31.35
N ASP A 159 8.99 -28.70 30.15
CA ASP A 159 10.02 -29.68 29.83
C ASP A 159 10.91 -29.13 28.68
N PRO A 160 12.24 -29.29 28.80
CA PRO A 160 13.20 -28.77 27.82
C PRO A 160 13.36 -29.74 26.64
N ILE A 161 13.20 -29.24 25.41
CA ILE A 161 13.43 -30.01 24.19
C ILE A 161 14.93 -30.14 23.93
N GLU A 162 15.36 -31.40 23.92
CA GLU A 162 16.70 -31.90 23.62
C GLU A 162 17.07 -31.69 22.15
N VAL A 163 18.28 -31.19 21.93
CA VAL A 163 18.90 -30.90 20.64
C VAL A 163 19.32 -32.21 19.98
N VAL A 164 18.69 -32.58 18.86
CA VAL A 164 19.16 -33.66 17.99
C VAL A 164 19.58 -33.09 16.63
N ALA A 165 20.85 -33.29 16.31
CA ALA A 165 21.50 -32.90 15.06
C ALA A 165 20.97 -33.69 13.85
N PRO A 166 20.89 -33.08 12.65
CA PRO A 166 20.57 -33.83 11.44
C PRO A 166 21.81 -34.51 10.84
N GLU A 167 21.81 -35.84 10.85
CA GLU A 167 22.68 -36.68 10.03
C GLU A 167 22.30 -36.60 8.55
N ARG A 168 23.33 -36.55 7.71
CA ARG A 168 23.28 -36.66 6.25
C ARG A 168 22.93 -38.09 5.83
N LYS A 169 22.06 -38.25 4.81
CA LYS A 169 22.25 -39.27 3.76
C LYS A 169 21.47 -38.91 2.49
N SER A 170 22.22 -38.89 1.39
CA SER A 170 21.80 -38.82 -0.01
C SER A 170 21.18 -40.16 -0.49
N PRO A 171 21.06 -40.41 -1.81
CA PRO A 171 19.92 -40.11 -2.67
C PRO A 171 19.30 -41.42 -3.23
N ASP A 172 18.36 -41.27 -4.17
CA ASP A 172 17.97 -42.29 -5.16
C ASP A 172 16.94 -43.33 -4.68
N GLN A 173 15.65 -43.04 -4.92
CA GLN A 173 14.64 -44.08 -5.04
C GLN A 173 13.51 -43.68 -6.00
N PRO A 174 13.15 -44.55 -6.97
CA PRO A 174 12.29 -44.21 -8.10
C PRO A 174 10.79 -44.14 -7.75
N GLU A 175 10.09 -43.34 -8.53
CA GLU A 175 8.63 -43.19 -8.57
C GLU A 175 7.91 -44.54 -8.67
N PRO A 176 6.90 -44.80 -7.81
CA PRO A 176 5.84 -45.73 -8.13
C PRO A 176 4.65 -44.99 -8.75
N GLU A 177 4.41 -45.28 -10.04
CA GLU A 177 3.11 -45.15 -10.70
C GLU A 177 2.03 -45.82 -9.85
N TYR A 178 1.18 -45.03 -9.18
CA TYR A 178 -0.06 -45.51 -8.61
C TYR A 178 -1.25 -45.11 -9.48
N ALA A 179 -1.89 -46.15 -9.99
CA ALA A 179 -3.07 -46.11 -10.82
C ALA A 179 -4.23 -45.36 -10.14
N ALA A 180 -4.92 -44.56 -10.94
CA ALA A 180 -6.15 -43.88 -10.59
C ALA A 180 -7.22 -44.86 -10.09
N GLN A 181 -7.67 -44.64 -8.85
CA GLN A 181 -8.85 -45.26 -8.28
C GLN A 181 -9.96 -44.20 -8.24
N PRO A 182 -11.10 -44.39 -8.94
CA PRO A 182 -12.20 -43.44 -8.90
C PRO A 182 -12.93 -43.54 -7.56
N GLU A 183 -12.82 -42.50 -6.73
CA GLU A 183 -13.64 -42.36 -5.52
C GLU A 183 -15.09 -42.01 -5.87
N PRO A 184 -16.08 -42.65 -5.20
CA PRO A 184 -17.49 -42.37 -5.40
C PRO A 184 -17.91 -41.04 -4.75
N ALA A 185 -18.75 -40.29 -5.46
CA ALA A 185 -19.32 -39.01 -5.02
C ALA A 185 -20.03 -39.13 -3.66
N ALA A 186 -19.39 -38.64 -2.61
CA ALA A 186 -20.02 -38.35 -1.33
C ALA A 186 -20.62 -36.94 -1.39
N PHE A 187 -21.93 -36.86 -1.18
CA PHE A 187 -22.66 -35.61 -0.97
C PHE A 187 -22.18 -34.93 0.32
N SER A 188 -21.32 -33.92 0.19
CA SER A 188 -21.05 -32.99 1.30
C SER A 188 -22.27 -32.12 1.54
N ALA A 189 -22.80 -32.18 2.76
CA ALA A 189 -23.84 -31.30 3.27
C ALA A 189 -23.38 -29.83 3.23
N PRO A 190 -24.30 -28.86 3.05
CA PRO A 190 -23.96 -27.45 3.04
C PRO A 190 -23.38 -27.04 4.40
N GLU A 191 -22.13 -26.62 4.37
CA GLU A 191 -21.41 -26.00 5.49
C GLU A 191 -22.19 -24.74 5.95
N PRO A 192 -22.40 -24.53 7.25
CA PRO A 192 -23.04 -23.33 7.75
C PRO A 192 -22.16 -22.12 7.40
N THR A 193 -22.68 -21.26 6.53
CA THR A 193 -22.07 -19.98 6.17
C THR A 193 -21.75 -19.20 7.44
N ALA A 194 -20.45 -19.03 7.71
CA ALA A 194 -19.97 -18.15 8.76
C ALA A 194 -20.60 -16.75 8.60
N PRO A 195 -20.93 -16.05 9.70
CA PRO A 195 -21.49 -14.71 9.61
C PRO A 195 -20.54 -13.83 8.79
N THR A 196 -21.03 -13.31 7.67
CA THR A 196 -20.33 -12.33 6.84
C THR A 196 -20.04 -11.12 7.71
N ASP A 197 -18.77 -10.97 8.08
CA ASP A 197 -18.27 -9.88 8.91
C ASP A 197 -18.53 -8.56 8.18
N ALA A 198 -19.38 -7.71 8.77
CA ALA A 198 -19.83 -6.44 8.17
C ALA A 198 -18.66 -5.47 7.89
N TRP A 199 -17.46 -5.78 8.37
CA TRP A 199 -16.22 -5.05 8.11
C TRP A 199 -15.51 -5.42 6.80
N ALA A 200 -15.83 -6.55 6.16
CA ALA A 200 -15.23 -6.93 4.89
C ALA A 200 -15.49 -5.90 3.77
N ASP A 201 -16.57 -5.12 3.89
CA ASP A 201 -16.98 -4.10 2.92
C ASP A 201 -16.55 -2.66 3.30
N HIS A 202 -15.78 -2.47 4.39
CA HIS A 202 -15.36 -1.13 4.83
C HIS A 202 -14.15 -0.62 4.01
N PRO A 203 -14.12 0.65 3.55
CA PRO A 203 -13.03 1.17 2.70
C PRO A 203 -11.64 1.12 3.36
N ALA A 204 -11.58 1.13 4.70
CA ALA A 204 -10.32 0.98 5.46
C ALA A 204 -9.84 -0.47 5.60
N ALA A 205 -10.68 -1.47 5.28
CA ALA A 205 -10.34 -2.89 5.29
C ALA A 205 -10.01 -3.43 3.88
N GLN A 206 -9.91 -2.54 2.87
CA GLN A 206 -9.38 -2.93 1.57
C GLN A 206 -7.98 -3.52 1.79
N LYS A 207 -7.82 -4.81 1.44
CA LYS A 207 -6.50 -5.44 1.37
C LYS A 207 -5.61 -4.49 0.58
N LEU A 208 -4.51 -4.04 1.19
CA LEU A 208 -3.50 -3.28 0.48
C LEU A 208 -3.13 -4.09 -0.76
N ASP A 209 -3.47 -3.57 -1.93
CA ASP A 209 -3.08 -4.18 -3.17
C ASP A 209 -1.59 -3.90 -3.35
N TRP A 210 -0.79 -4.84 -2.88
CA TRP A 210 0.66 -4.82 -3.04
C TRP A 210 1.09 -5.32 -4.41
N SER A 211 0.15 -5.49 -5.34
CA SER A 211 0.48 -5.66 -6.74
C SER A 211 1.29 -4.43 -7.15
N ASP A 212 2.53 -4.67 -7.53
CA ASP A 212 3.42 -3.66 -8.07
C ASP A 212 2.66 -2.92 -9.19
N PRO A 213 2.40 -1.60 -9.07
CA PRO A 213 1.69 -0.84 -10.11
C PRO A 213 2.50 -0.76 -11.42
N PHE A 214 3.73 -1.30 -11.43
CA PHE A 214 4.60 -1.43 -12.59
C PHE A 214 4.82 -2.88 -13.04
N ALA A 215 4.20 -3.88 -12.39
CA ALA A 215 4.15 -5.23 -12.93
C ALA A 215 3.16 -5.25 -14.11
N ASP A 216 3.70 -4.90 -15.27
CA ASP A 216 3.12 -4.94 -16.62
C ASP A 216 1.66 -5.44 -16.69
N ASP A 217 0.77 -4.50 -17.04
CA ASP A 217 -0.58 -4.68 -17.60
C ASP A 217 -0.59 -5.46 -18.95
N GLY A 218 0.36 -6.37 -19.15
CA GLY A 218 0.46 -7.23 -20.31
C GLY A 218 -0.42 -8.46 -20.16
N ALA A 219 -1.71 -8.34 -20.48
CA ALA A 219 -2.53 -9.38 -21.16
C ALA A 219 -4.03 -9.44 -20.79
N ARG A 220 -4.62 -8.49 -20.06
CA ARG A 220 -6.06 -8.57 -19.70
C ARG A 220 -7.06 -7.91 -20.66
N VAL A 221 -6.64 -7.48 -21.85
CA VAL A 221 -7.55 -6.92 -22.88
C VAL A 221 -7.77 -7.89 -24.04
N ALA A 222 -8.42 -9.03 -23.77
CA ALA A 222 -8.98 -9.85 -24.84
C ALA A 222 -10.04 -10.80 -24.28
N GLN A 223 -11.26 -10.31 -24.03
CA GLN A 223 -12.52 -11.07 -24.16
C GLN A 223 -13.71 -10.27 -23.62
N GLN A 224 -14.13 -9.22 -24.32
CA GLN A 224 -15.54 -8.83 -24.34
C GLN A 224 -15.90 -8.44 -25.76
N GLY A 225 -16.40 -9.44 -26.50
CA GLY A 225 -16.94 -9.27 -27.83
C GLY A 225 -18.18 -8.37 -27.78
N VAL A 226 -18.09 -7.20 -28.40
CA VAL A 226 -19.24 -6.35 -28.68
C VAL A 226 -19.50 -6.37 -30.18
N SER A 227 -20.57 -7.09 -30.52
CA SER A 227 -21.11 -7.25 -31.86
C SER A 227 -21.52 -5.91 -32.47
N GLY A 228 -21.33 -5.81 -33.78
CA GLY A 228 -21.43 -4.60 -34.59
C GLY A 228 -22.76 -3.86 -34.48
N GLY A 229 -22.66 -2.58 -34.12
CA GLY A 229 -23.71 -1.59 -34.28
C GLY A 229 -23.06 -0.25 -34.55
N SER A 230 -23.11 0.21 -35.80
CA SER A 230 -22.63 1.53 -36.24
C SER A 230 -23.41 2.64 -35.55
N LYS A 231 -22.97 3.01 -34.34
CA LYS A 231 -23.46 4.17 -33.60
C LYS A 231 -22.61 5.35 -34.03
N ARG A 232 -23.22 6.26 -34.80
CA ARG A 232 -22.70 7.60 -35.07
C ARG A 232 -22.14 8.19 -33.78
N PHE A 233 -20.84 8.46 -33.78
CA PHE A 233 -20.13 9.14 -32.71
C PHE A 233 -20.83 10.48 -32.43
N LYS A 234 -21.56 10.56 -31.32
CA LYS A 234 -21.89 11.85 -30.74
C LYS A 234 -20.56 12.45 -30.27
N PRO A 235 -20.17 13.66 -30.71
CA PRO A 235 -18.99 14.32 -30.16
C PRO A 235 -19.22 14.44 -28.66
N VAL A 236 -18.44 13.68 -27.88
CA VAL A 236 -18.45 13.76 -26.42
C VAL A 236 -18.05 15.18 -26.09
N SER A 237 -18.97 15.94 -25.51
CA SER A 237 -18.77 17.33 -25.11
C SER A 237 -17.54 17.43 -24.22
N ARG A 238 -16.46 17.97 -24.79
CA ARG A 238 -15.20 18.28 -24.13
C ARG A 238 -15.41 19.45 -23.18
N SER A 239 -15.74 19.19 -21.93
CA SER A 239 -15.62 20.19 -20.86
C SER A 239 -15.79 19.60 -19.47
N GLN A 240 -15.32 18.37 -19.23
CA GLN A 240 -14.92 18.07 -17.85
C GLN A 240 -13.57 18.72 -17.67
N ALA A 241 -13.57 19.89 -17.00
CA ALA A 241 -12.35 20.49 -16.51
C ALA A 241 -11.69 19.45 -15.61
N VAL A 242 -10.63 18.83 -16.11
CA VAL A 242 -9.79 17.92 -15.34
C VAL A 242 -9.20 18.77 -14.23
N LYS A 243 -9.69 18.58 -13.00
CA LYS A 243 -9.11 19.23 -11.84
C LYS A 243 -7.74 18.62 -11.61
N ILE A 244 -6.71 19.42 -11.79
CA ILE A 244 -5.32 19.02 -11.51
C ILE A 244 -5.13 19.14 -10.00
N ASP A 245 -4.63 18.08 -9.37
CA ASP A 245 -4.24 18.15 -7.97
C ASP A 245 -2.94 18.95 -7.83
N LEU A 246 -3.05 20.18 -7.32
CA LEU A 246 -1.91 21.07 -7.10
C LEU A 246 -0.93 20.52 -6.06
N LEU A 247 -1.40 19.75 -5.08
CA LEU A 247 -0.55 19.18 -4.05
C LEU A 247 0.34 18.09 -4.64
N GLU A 248 -0.25 17.20 -5.43
CA GLU A 248 0.51 16.16 -6.14
C GLU A 248 1.53 16.78 -7.10
N LEU A 249 1.09 17.76 -7.91
CA LEU A 249 1.95 18.45 -8.86
C LEU A 249 3.12 19.15 -8.16
N SER A 250 2.87 19.83 -7.03
CA SER A 250 3.93 20.47 -6.24
C SER A 250 4.95 19.47 -5.69
N THR A 251 4.48 18.29 -5.26
CA THR A 251 5.33 17.22 -4.76
C THR A 251 6.21 16.65 -5.88
N ARG A 252 5.63 16.43 -7.07
CA ARG A 252 6.38 15.97 -8.26
C ARG A 252 7.43 16.99 -8.71
N VAL A 253 7.09 18.27 -8.77
CA VAL A 253 8.04 19.34 -9.11
C VAL A 253 9.14 19.47 -8.06
N ALA A 254 8.82 19.31 -6.77
CA ALA A 254 9.82 19.29 -5.70
C ALA A 254 10.79 18.10 -5.85
N GLY A 255 10.27 16.92 -6.19
CA GLY A 255 11.08 15.73 -6.47
C GLY A 255 12.03 15.94 -7.64
N TYR A 256 11.53 16.46 -8.77
CA TYR A 256 12.34 16.84 -9.93
C TYR A 256 13.48 17.81 -9.56
N ASN A 257 13.15 18.90 -8.87
CA ASN A 257 14.12 19.90 -8.44
C ASN A 257 15.16 19.33 -7.45
N SER A 258 14.75 18.39 -6.58
CA SER A 258 15.68 17.72 -5.67
C SER A 258 16.68 16.86 -6.42
N ARG A 259 16.21 16.07 -7.41
CA ARG A 259 17.07 15.20 -8.23
C ARG A 259 18.07 16.02 -9.06
N LEU A 260 17.66 17.17 -9.62
CA LEU A 260 18.59 18.08 -10.30
C LEU A 260 19.72 18.54 -9.39
N ARG A 261 19.41 18.94 -8.14
CA ARG A 261 20.42 19.37 -7.16
C ARG A 261 21.33 18.23 -6.73
N GLU A 262 20.81 17.01 -6.65
CA GLU A 262 21.61 15.83 -6.36
C GLU A 262 22.65 15.59 -7.47
N LEU A 263 22.22 15.60 -8.74
CA LEU A 263 23.13 15.47 -9.89
C LEU A 263 24.16 16.61 -9.94
N GLU A 264 23.75 17.84 -9.65
CA GLU A 264 24.65 18.98 -9.53
C GLU A 264 25.69 18.76 -8.42
N GLY A 265 25.25 18.29 -7.25
CA GLY A 265 26.12 17.96 -6.13
C GLY A 265 27.13 16.86 -6.47
N LEU A 266 26.72 15.85 -7.23
CA LEU A 266 27.62 14.79 -7.73
C LEU A 266 28.69 15.34 -8.67
N LEU A 267 28.34 16.28 -9.57
CA LEU A 267 29.28 16.89 -10.49
C LEU A 267 30.26 17.84 -9.79
N VAL A 268 29.77 18.63 -8.83
CA VAL A 268 30.60 19.62 -8.12
C VAL A 268 31.49 18.97 -7.07
N GLY A 269 31.01 17.92 -6.39
CA GLY A 269 31.74 17.24 -5.31
C GLY A 269 32.82 16.27 -5.78
N ALA A 270 32.72 15.75 -7.00
CA ALA A 270 33.68 14.78 -7.52
C ALA A 270 34.93 15.49 -8.08
N LYS A 271 36.10 15.23 -7.46
CA LYS A 271 37.39 15.76 -7.94
C LYS A 271 37.74 15.25 -9.34
N GLU A 272 37.45 13.97 -9.60
CA GLU A 272 37.68 13.31 -10.88
C GLU A 272 36.48 12.40 -11.18
N LEU A 273 35.87 12.61 -12.36
CA LEU A 273 34.75 11.81 -12.84
C LEU A 273 35.23 10.92 -13.98
N SER A 274 34.97 9.62 -13.86
CA SER A 274 35.21 8.69 -14.97
C SER A 274 34.19 8.90 -16.09
N ALA A 275 34.56 8.55 -17.32
CA ALA A 275 33.65 8.62 -18.47
C ALA A 275 32.34 7.82 -18.22
N PHE A 276 32.44 6.66 -17.57
CA PHE A 276 31.28 5.86 -17.20
C PHE A 276 30.37 6.54 -16.19
N ARG A 277 30.93 7.26 -15.20
CA ARG A 277 30.13 8.01 -14.23
C ARG A 277 29.44 9.21 -14.89
N LEU A 278 30.13 9.90 -15.79
CA LEU A 278 29.52 10.96 -16.60
C LEU A 278 28.37 10.41 -17.46
N ALA A 279 28.55 9.24 -18.07
CA ALA A 279 27.50 8.60 -18.85
C ALA A 279 26.26 8.25 -18.02
N ALA A 280 26.45 7.77 -16.78
CA ALA A 280 25.34 7.55 -15.85
C ALA A 280 24.60 8.85 -15.53
N ILE A 281 25.33 9.94 -15.25
CA ILE A 281 24.74 11.25 -14.96
C ILE A 281 23.95 11.79 -16.17
N VAL A 282 24.48 11.63 -17.39
CA VAL A 282 23.78 12.06 -18.62
C VAL A 282 22.51 11.25 -18.84
N ARG A 283 22.53 9.95 -18.57
CA ARG A 283 21.32 9.12 -18.63
C ARG A 283 20.26 9.56 -17.61
N ASP A 284 20.67 9.84 -16.37
CA ASP A 284 19.76 10.33 -15.33
C ASP A 284 19.18 11.71 -15.69
N LEU A 285 19.97 12.54 -16.40
CA LEU A 285 19.51 13.82 -16.93
C LEU A 285 18.51 13.66 -18.08
N ASP A 286 18.69 12.69 -18.96
CA ASP A 286 17.75 12.36 -20.04
C ASP A 286 16.38 11.98 -19.46
N GLU A 287 16.37 11.09 -18.46
CA GLU A 287 15.16 10.71 -17.72
C GLU A 287 14.49 11.93 -17.05
N LEU A 288 15.29 12.85 -16.51
CA LEU A 288 14.76 14.10 -15.94
C LEU A 288 14.20 15.03 -17.02
N ASN A 289 14.74 15.04 -18.23
CA ASN A 289 14.18 15.85 -19.32
C ASN A 289 12.80 15.31 -19.75
N ASP A 290 12.65 13.98 -19.83
CA ASP A 290 11.34 13.35 -20.08
C ASP A 290 10.32 13.71 -18.99
N GLN A 291 10.73 13.64 -17.71
CA GLN A 291 9.88 14.06 -16.59
C GLN A 291 9.53 15.54 -16.65
N ARG A 292 10.46 16.41 -17.04
CA ARG A 292 10.22 17.84 -17.23
C ARG A 292 9.20 18.08 -18.34
N ASN A 293 9.35 17.43 -19.49
CA ASN A 293 8.43 17.55 -20.63
C ASN A 293 7.02 17.13 -20.22
N PHE A 294 6.89 16.04 -19.47
CA PHE A 294 5.62 15.63 -18.89
C PHE A 294 5.05 16.69 -17.94
N LEU A 295 5.83 17.18 -16.97
CA LEU A 295 5.38 18.20 -16.02
C LEU A 295 5.00 19.52 -16.70
N GLN A 296 5.65 19.89 -17.79
CA GLN A 296 5.30 21.07 -18.58
C GLN A 296 3.90 20.95 -19.19
N LEU A 297 3.49 19.76 -19.64
CA LEU A 297 2.12 19.55 -20.13
C LEU A 297 1.07 19.77 -19.03
N TYR A 298 1.38 19.38 -17.79
CA TYR A 298 0.50 19.65 -16.64
C TYR A 298 0.45 21.13 -16.29
N LEU A 299 1.60 21.80 -16.26
CA LEU A 299 1.67 23.24 -15.99
C LEU A 299 0.96 24.06 -17.08
N ALA A 300 1.05 23.63 -18.34
CA ALA A 300 0.34 24.26 -19.46
C ALA A 300 -1.20 24.09 -19.35
N GLY A 301 -1.67 23.10 -18.59
CA GLY A 301 -3.09 22.87 -18.32
C GLY A 301 -3.65 23.65 -17.13
N LEU A 302 -2.80 24.34 -16.35
CA LEU A 302 -3.25 25.12 -15.19
C LEU A 302 -4.00 26.39 -15.63
N SER A 303 -4.98 26.79 -14.84
CA SER A 303 -5.60 28.10 -15.00
C SER A 303 -4.59 29.22 -14.67
N PRO A 304 -4.78 30.45 -15.19
CA PRO A 304 -3.87 31.56 -14.92
C PRO A 304 -3.70 31.86 -13.41
N GLU A 305 -4.77 31.69 -12.64
CA GLU A 305 -4.75 31.89 -11.18
C GLU A 305 -3.90 30.83 -10.47
N GLU A 306 -3.97 29.58 -10.91
CA GLU A 306 -3.16 28.48 -10.38
C GLU A 306 -1.70 28.55 -10.84
N ALA A 307 -1.45 29.05 -12.05
CA ALA A 307 -0.10 29.22 -12.60
C ALA A 307 0.73 30.24 -11.81
N ASP A 308 0.12 31.30 -11.29
CA ASP A 308 0.80 32.32 -10.48
C ASP A 308 1.26 31.78 -9.11
N VAL A 309 0.47 30.89 -8.50
CA VAL A 309 0.78 30.25 -7.21
C VAL A 309 1.55 28.94 -7.39
N GLY A 310 1.60 28.43 -8.61
CA GLY A 310 2.10 27.11 -8.96
C GLY A 310 3.60 26.91 -8.70
N PRO A 311 4.01 25.64 -8.52
CA PRO A 311 5.41 25.28 -8.33
C PRO A 311 6.22 25.60 -9.59
N ARG A 312 7.44 26.13 -9.40
CA ARG A 312 8.34 26.47 -10.52
C ARG A 312 9.30 25.31 -10.82
N LEU A 313 9.30 24.87 -12.08
CA LEU A 313 10.31 23.94 -12.60
C LEU A 313 11.66 24.66 -12.71
N GLN A 314 12.70 24.06 -12.14
CA GLN A 314 14.08 24.53 -12.37
C GLN A 314 14.55 24.13 -13.76
N SER A 315 15.44 24.93 -14.35
CA SER A 315 16.02 24.62 -15.65
C SER A 315 17.21 23.67 -15.50
N ALA A 316 17.29 22.66 -16.37
CA ALA A 316 18.41 21.75 -16.50
C ALA A 316 19.66 22.39 -17.16
N ALA A 317 19.55 23.61 -17.72
CA ALA A 317 20.61 24.25 -18.50
C ALA A 317 21.90 24.50 -17.70
N THR A 318 21.81 24.70 -16.38
CA THR A 318 23.01 24.83 -15.54
C THR A 318 23.73 23.49 -15.44
N LEU A 319 22.99 22.40 -15.27
CA LEU A 319 23.54 21.06 -15.15
C LEU A 319 24.17 20.59 -16.48
N GLN A 320 23.50 20.82 -17.61
CA GLN A 320 24.05 20.55 -18.95
C GLN A 320 25.40 21.25 -19.17
N ARG A 321 25.49 22.54 -18.81
CA ARG A 321 26.75 23.30 -18.89
C ARG A 321 27.84 22.75 -17.97
N LEU A 322 27.49 22.23 -16.79
CA LEU A 322 28.45 21.61 -15.89
C LEU A 322 28.95 20.27 -16.44
N ILE A 323 28.05 19.45 -17.00
CA ILE A 323 28.42 18.18 -17.65
C ILE A 323 29.32 18.44 -18.84
N GLY A 324 28.97 19.37 -19.74
CA GLY A 324 29.81 19.71 -20.90
C GLY A 324 31.23 20.13 -20.50
N ARG A 325 31.37 20.95 -19.45
CA ARG A 325 32.70 21.29 -18.90
C ARG A 325 33.43 20.09 -18.32
N ALA A 326 32.73 19.16 -17.66
CA ALA A 326 33.32 17.97 -17.10
C ALA A 326 33.78 16.98 -18.18
N VAL A 327 32.98 16.81 -19.24
CA VAL A 327 33.32 16.01 -20.43
C VAL A 327 34.55 16.58 -21.13
N ALA A 328 34.56 17.89 -21.41
CA ALA A 328 35.70 18.56 -22.03
C ALA A 328 36.99 18.38 -21.20
N ARG A 329 36.93 18.67 -19.90
CA ARG A 329 38.07 18.50 -18.98
C ARG A 329 38.58 17.06 -18.95
N ARG A 330 37.67 16.06 -18.92
CA ARG A 330 38.07 14.66 -18.91
C ARG A 330 38.68 14.24 -20.24
N SER A 331 38.18 14.78 -21.36
CA SER A 331 38.77 14.54 -22.68
C SER A 331 40.20 15.08 -22.77
N ASP A 332 40.44 16.29 -22.23
CA ASP A 332 41.78 16.87 -22.19
C ASP A 332 42.74 16.00 -21.36
N GLN A 333 42.29 15.50 -20.21
CA GLN A 333 43.08 14.60 -19.36
C GLN A 333 43.44 13.28 -20.05
N LEU A 334 42.55 12.75 -20.90
CA LEU A 334 42.79 11.51 -21.62
C LEU A 334 43.75 11.70 -22.80
N ALA A 335 43.86 12.90 -23.37
CA ALA A 335 44.76 13.19 -24.49
C ALA A 335 46.24 12.97 -24.14
N ASP A 336 46.61 13.14 -22.87
CA ASP A 336 47.98 12.93 -22.38
C ASP A 336 48.29 11.45 -22.04
N MET A 337 47.29 10.57 -22.08
CA MET A 337 47.40 9.18 -21.67
C MET A 337 47.40 8.23 -22.88
N ASN A 338 48.25 7.19 -22.85
CA ASN A 338 48.28 6.15 -23.88
C ASN A 338 47.77 4.80 -23.33
N GLY A 339 46.93 4.09 -24.10
CA GLY A 339 46.52 2.71 -23.82
C GLY A 339 45.07 2.40 -24.21
N GLY A 340 44.73 1.11 -24.40
CA GLY A 340 43.40 0.70 -24.89
C GLY A 340 42.20 1.10 -23.99
N ARG A 341 42.43 1.31 -22.69
CA ARG A 341 41.39 1.86 -21.80
C ARG A 341 41.03 3.32 -22.14
N VAL A 342 42.02 4.09 -22.60
CA VAL A 342 41.83 5.49 -23.01
C VAL A 342 40.94 5.57 -24.24
N GLU A 343 41.12 4.66 -25.20
CA GLU A 343 40.28 4.57 -26.40
C GLU A 343 38.81 4.35 -26.05
N ALA A 344 38.52 3.39 -25.16
CA ALA A 344 37.16 3.12 -24.70
C ALA A 344 36.53 4.32 -23.98
N GLU A 345 37.27 4.97 -23.07
CA GLU A 345 36.76 6.17 -22.39
C GLU A 345 36.56 7.35 -23.36
N SER A 346 37.44 7.53 -24.35
CA SER A 346 37.32 8.58 -25.37
C SER A 346 36.09 8.39 -26.26
N ALA A 347 35.77 7.14 -26.63
CA ALA A 347 34.58 6.84 -27.41
C ALA A 347 33.29 7.18 -26.64
N ILE A 348 33.26 6.90 -25.33
CA ILE A 348 32.16 7.28 -24.46
C ILE A 348 32.02 8.80 -24.40
N LEU A 349 33.12 9.54 -24.16
CA LEU A 349 33.07 11.00 -24.08
C LEU A 349 32.59 11.64 -25.39
N SER A 350 33.04 11.13 -26.55
CA SER A 350 32.55 11.62 -27.85
C SER A 350 31.07 11.35 -28.05
N ALA A 351 30.55 10.21 -27.58
CA ALA A 351 29.12 9.93 -27.62
C ALA A 351 28.32 10.86 -26.68
N LEU A 352 28.86 11.15 -25.49
CA LEU A 352 28.24 12.09 -24.55
C LEU A 352 28.20 13.51 -25.08
N ASP A 353 29.26 13.96 -25.76
CA ASP A 353 29.32 15.30 -26.37
C ASP A 353 28.20 15.50 -27.40
N ARG A 354 28.02 14.53 -28.32
CA ARG A 354 26.90 14.53 -29.27
C ARG A 354 25.54 14.52 -28.59
N LYS A 355 25.41 13.76 -27.50
CA LYS A 355 24.16 13.69 -26.75
C LYS A 355 23.84 15.01 -26.03
N LEU A 356 24.86 15.75 -25.60
CA LEU A 356 24.69 17.08 -25.02
C LEU A 356 24.24 18.10 -26.06
N ASP A 357 24.76 18.03 -27.30
CA ASP A 357 24.32 18.88 -28.39
C ASP A 357 22.83 18.66 -28.72
N GLU A 358 22.30 17.43 -28.58
CA GLU A 358 20.87 17.15 -28.76
C GLU A 358 19.99 17.90 -27.75
N PHE A 359 20.49 18.14 -26.53
CA PHE A 359 19.72 18.84 -25.50
C PHE A 359 19.65 20.36 -25.70
N ASP A 360 20.56 20.95 -26.47
CA ASP A 360 20.60 22.41 -26.71
C ASP A 360 19.61 22.86 -27.82
N VAL A 361 18.95 21.92 -28.51
CA VAL A 361 18.02 22.20 -29.61
C VAL A 361 16.59 22.53 -29.14
N GLU A 362 16.28 22.31 -27.85
CA GLU A 362 14.97 22.58 -27.22
C GLU A 362 14.95 23.86 -26.38
#